data_AF-A0A166F980-F1
#
_entry.id   AF-A0A166F980-F1
#
_cell.length_a   1.000
_cell.length_b   1.000
_cell.length_c   1.000
_cell.angle_alpha   90.00
_cell.angle_beta   90.00
_cell.angle_gamma   90.00
#
_symmetry.space_group_name_H-M   'P 1'
#
loop_
_entity.id
_entity.type
_entity.pdbx_description
1 polymer ?
#
loop_
_entity_poly.entity_id
_entity_poly.type
_entity_poly.pdbx_seq_one_letter_code
_entity_poly.pdbx_strand_id
1 'polypeptide(L)'
;MAEASRVTADDDDMTRAARHPEVQSIETLEDGSAIILGGDFFCGCVNSHVQNNPTYEFWPSKGAPVASLTLANTLLANLYPLTFYLPSGNLLIRFNWATVLLDYTAQEEQSLQDIPDAVRCYPASGGTAMLPLTPANNWTAAILFCGGSNIKSNGWEMSELCEHHAGCGGQLHGGCAPRGSEHGRFDSAARRHDMKGNGAATDTAVCGSTAYTVGQSYADNTLLSPAIYNGSAPSGSRWSRDGLSTSAIPRMYHSSATLLPDGSVFVSGSNPNLDYNATAKFPTYLPAALTYGGANWNLSLTSTDLASTPPNITNAKVVVIRTGFSTRTINMDMRDVEVLSRRAIF
;
A
#
# COMPACT_ATOMS: atom_id res chain seq x y z
N MET A 1 -18.40 2.68 -25.11
CA MET A 1 -17.78 1.48 -25.71
C MET A 1 -16.28 1.71 -25.65
N ALA A 2 -15.62 1.25 -24.59
CA ALA A 2 -14.18 1.37 -24.42
C ALA A 2 -13.52 0.02 -24.71
N GLU A 3 -12.37 0.07 -25.37
CA GLU A 3 -11.71 -1.00 -26.11
C GLU A 3 -11.54 -2.32 -25.34
N ALA A 4 -12.05 -3.38 -25.95
CA ALA A 4 -11.57 -4.73 -25.69
C ALA A 4 -10.25 -4.97 -26.42
N SER A 5 -9.26 -5.43 -25.65
CA SER A 5 -8.09 -6.24 -26.04
C SER A 5 -7.13 -5.67 -27.10
N ARG A 6 -5.95 -5.23 -26.63
CA ARG A 6 -4.68 -5.57 -27.30
C ARG A 6 -3.98 -6.62 -26.46
N VAL A 7 -4.21 -7.88 -26.83
CA VAL A 7 -3.41 -9.05 -26.43
C VAL A 7 -2.03 -8.89 -27.05
N THR A 8 -0.98 -8.84 -26.24
CA THR A 8 0.42 -8.85 -26.69
C THR A 8 1.08 -10.15 -26.26
N ALA A 9 2.13 -10.57 -26.97
CA ALA A 9 2.74 -11.90 -26.92
C ALA A 9 3.29 -12.39 -25.55
N ASP A 10 3.20 -11.59 -24.48
CA ASP A 10 3.52 -12.00 -23.09
C ASP A 10 2.38 -12.77 -22.40
N ASP A 11 1.19 -12.86 -23.02
CA ASP A 11 -0.01 -13.49 -22.45
C ASP A 11 0.03 -15.04 -22.40
N ASP A 12 0.98 -15.67 -23.09
CA ASP A 12 1.10 -17.14 -23.19
C ASP A 12 1.69 -17.79 -21.91
N ASP A 13 2.31 -17.01 -21.03
CA ASP A 13 2.98 -17.49 -19.80
C ASP A 13 2.13 -17.34 -18.53
N MET A 14 0.88 -16.87 -18.68
CA MET A 14 -0.08 -16.62 -17.61
C MET A 14 -1.27 -17.59 -17.69
N THR A 15 -1.79 -18.08 -16.56
CA THR A 15 -2.99 -18.92 -16.61
C THR A 15 -4.25 -18.06 -16.85
N ARG A 16 -5.39 -18.69 -17.20
CA ARG A 16 -6.66 -17.94 -17.40
C ARG A 16 -7.11 -17.22 -16.12
N ALA A 17 -6.69 -17.70 -14.94
CA ALA A 17 -7.03 -17.11 -13.66
C ALA A 17 -6.24 -15.82 -13.36
N ALA A 18 -5.12 -15.54 -14.04
CA ALA A 18 -4.43 -14.24 -13.94
C ALA A 18 -4.89 -13.23 -15.00
N ARG A 19 -5.61 -13.68 -16.04
CA ARG A 19 -6.02 -12.83 -17.17
C ARG A 19 -7.28 -11.98 -16.92
N HIS A 20 -8.07 -12.31 -15.90
CA HIS A 20 -9.44 -11.80 -15.77
C HIS A 20 -9.89 -11.29 -14.41
N PRO A 21 -9.24 -11.59 -13.26
CA PRO A 21 -9.66 -10.99 -12.01
C PRO A 21 -9.13 -9.57 -11.90
N GLU A 22 -10.00 -8.65 -11.51
CA GLU A 22 -9.62 -7.32 -11.12
C GLU A 22 -9.18 -7.31 -9.64
N VAL A 23 -8.52 -6.23 -9.22
CA VAL A 23 -8.30 -5.95 -7.77
C VAL A 23 -7.42 -7.01 -7.06
N GLN A 24 -6.46 -7.58 -7.80
CA GLN A 24 -5.48 -8.57 -7.32
C GLN A 24 -4.27 -7.91 -6.65
N SER A 25 -3.57 -8.65 -5.79
CA SER A 25 -2.24 -8.26 -5.31
C SER A 25 -1.15 -9.08 -5.97
N ILE A 26 0.00 -8.43 -6.20
CA ILE A 26 1.19 -9.04 -6.79
C ILE A 26 2.38 -8.77 -5.87
N GLU A 27 3.17 -9.80 -5.59
CA GLU A 27 4.41 -9.68 -4.82
C GLU A 27 5.54 -10.42 -5.56
N THR A 28 6.70 -9.79 -5.65
CA THR A 28 7.88 -10.42 -6.25
C THR A 28 8.58 -11.33 -5.25
N LEU A 29 9.00 -12.51 -5.71
CA LEU A 29 9.70 -13.55 -4.96
C LEU A 29 11.22 -13.47 -5.16
N GLU A 30 11.96 -14.23 -4.36
CA GLU A 30 13.43 -14.28 -4.35
C GLU A 30 14.06 -14.80 -5.63
N ASP A 31 13.35 -15.67 -6.35
CA ASP A 31 13.77 -16.24 -7.62
C ASP A 31 13.50 -15.31 -8.83
N GLY A 32 12.93 -14.12 -8.57
CA GLY A 32 12.53 -13.16 -9.59
C GLY A 32 11.17 -13.43 -10.22
N SER A 33 10.48 -14.51 -9.84
CA SER A 33 9.07 -14.72 -10.18
C SER A 33 8.16 -13.82 -9.35
N ALA A 34 6.88 -13.76 -9.71
CA ALA A 34 5.86 -13.07 -8.94
C ALA A 34 4.76 -14.04 -8.52
N ILE A 35 4.21 -13.84 -7.33
CA ILE A 35 2.97 -14.46 -6.89
C ILE A 35 1.82 -13.48 -7.08
N ILE A 36 0.70 -13.97 -7.61
CA ILE A 36 -0.52 -13.20 -7.91
C ILE A 36 -1.64 -13.77 -7.06
N LEU A 37 -2.26 -12.94 -6.23
CA LEU A 37 -3.19 -13.38 -5.19
C LEU A 37 -4.56 -12.72 -5.34
N GLY A 38 -5.60 -13.55 -5.30
CA GLY A 38 -6.97 -13.11 -5.11
C GLY A 38 -7.56 -12.36 -6.31
N GLY A 39 -8.37 -11.37 -5.97
CA GLY A 39 -9.15 -10.55 -6.89
C GLY A 39 -10.60 -11.01 -7.02
N ASP A 40 -11.34 -10.30 -7.88
CA ASP A 40 -12.68 -10.67 -8.28
C ASP A 40 -12.86 -10.72 -9.80
N PHE A 41 -13.75 -11.59 -10.28
CA PHE A 41 -14.06 -11.72 -11.70
C PHE A 41 -14.97 -10.60 -12.24
N PHE A 42 -15.56 -9.81 -11.35
CA PHE A 42 -16.48 -8.73 -11.70
C PHE A 42 -16.10 -7.50 -10.88
N CYS A 43 -15.60 -6.45 -11.54
CA CYS A 43 -15.20 -5.16 -10.96
C CYS A 43 -16.13 -4.73 -9.81
N GLY A 44 -15.74 -5.03 -8.57
CA GLY A 44 -16.56 -4.86 -7.39
C GLY A 44 -16.01 -3.86 -6.38
N CYS A 45 -16.92 -3.25 -5.61
CA CYS A 45 -16.54 -2.49 -4.41
C CYS A 45 -16.20 -3.42 -3.24
N VAL A 46 -16.96 -4.51 -3.13
CA VAL A 46 -16.78 -5.60 -2.17
C VAL A 46 -16.86 -6.91 -2.94
N ASN A 47 -16.18 -7.92 -2.44
CA ASN A 47 -16.16 -9.25 -3.05
C ASN A 47 -17.44 -10.02 -2.70
N SER A 48 -17.63 -11.20 -3.30
CA SER A 48 -18.73 -12.11 -2.99
C SER A 48 -18.37 -13.54 -3.38
N HIS A 49 -19.08 -14.55 -2.86
CA HIS A 49 -18.84 -15.95 -3.25
C HIS A 49 -18.97 -16.19 -4.76
N VAL A 50 -19.74 -15.37 -5.48
CA VAL A 50 -19.98 -15.51 -6.92
C VAL A 50 -18.82 -14.95 -7.74
N GLN A 51 -18.14 -13.93 -7.23
CA GLN A 51 -17.10 -13.21 -7.98
C GLN A 51 -15.68 -13.45 -7.45
N ASN A 52 -15.52 -14.02 -6.26
CA ASN A 52 -14.22 -14.22 -5.64
C ASN A 52 -13.34 -15.14 -6.49
N ASN A 53 -12.07 -14.76 -6.66
CA ASN A 53 -11.03 -15.68 -7.05
C ASN A 53 -10.23 -16.10 -5.80
N PRO A 54 -10.60 -17.19 -5.10
CA PRO A 54 -9.93 -17.61 -3.87
C PRO A 54 -8.67 -18.42 -4.16
N THR A 55 -7.83 -17.95 -5.09
CA THR A 55 -6.61 -18.66 -5.49
C THR A 55 -5.41 -17.72 -5.51
N TYR A 56 -4.22 -18.32 -5.51
CA TYR A 56 -3.00 -17.66 -5.91
C TYR A 56 -2.28 -18.47 -7.00
N GLU A 57 -1.51 -17.78 -7.83
CA GLU A 57 -0.71 -18.37 -8.90
C GLU A 57 0.59 -17.60 -9.11
N PHE A 58 1.38 -17.97 -10.11
CA PHE A 58 2.73 -17.44 -10.31
C PHE A 58 2.97 -16.98 -11.74
N TRP A 59 3.86 -16.00 -11.87
CA TRP A 59 4.45 -15.59 -13.13
C TRP A 59 6.00 -15.66 -13.08
N PRO A 60 6.67 -16.33 -14.03
CA PRO A 60 6.12 -17.27 -15.01
C PRO A 60 5.31 -18.40 -14.36
N SER A 61 4.44 -19.06 -15.14
CA SER A 61 3.54 -20.09 -14.59
C SER A 61 4.32 -21.23 -13.93
N LYS A 62 3.95 -21.57 -12.69
CA LYS A 62 4.45 -22.74 -11.94
C LYS A 62 3.45 -23.91 -11.92
N GLY A 63 2.41 -23.86 -12.74
CA GLY A 63 1.35 -24.86 -12.80
C GLY A 63 -0.05 -24.28 -12.64
N ALA A 64 -0.99 -25.11 -12.16
CA ALA A 64 -2.36 -24.67 -11.90
C ALA A 64 -2.43 -23.72 -10.68
N PRO A 65 -3.40 -22.78 -10.65
CA PRO A 65 -3.65 -21.95 -9.48
C PRO A 65 -3.91 -22.79 -8.22
N VAL A 66 -3.41 -22.33 -7.09
CA VAL A 66 -3.53 -22.97 -5.79
C VAL A 66 -4.68 -22.33 -5.01
N ALA A 67 -5.56 -23.16 -4.44
CA ALA A 67 -6.67 -22.68 -3.64
C ALA A 67 -6.21 -22.12 -2.29
N SER A 68 -6.70 -20.94 -1.94
CA SER A 68 -6.49 -20.30 -0.64
C SER A 68 -7.78 -20.36 0.17
N LEU A 69 -7.76 -21.19 1.22
CA LEU A 69 -8.91 -21.32 2.14
C LEU A 69 -9.17 -20.02 2.88
N THR A 70 -8.12 -19.27 3.20
CA THR A 70 -8.28 -17.96 3.84
C THR A 70 -8.94 -16.96 2.91
N LEU A 71 -8.53 -16.84 1.65
CA LEU A 71 -9.22 -15.99 0.67
C LEU A 71 -10.69 -16.40 0.47
N ALA A 72 -10.99 -17.70 0.48
CA ALA A 72 -12.36 -18.18 0.36
C ALA A 72 -13.26 -17.76 1.54
N ASN A 73 -12.70 -17.67 2.75
CA ASN A 73 -13.44 -17.49 4.00
C ASN A 73 -13.40 -16.07 4.57
N THR A 74 -12.70 -15.12 3.93
CA THR A 74 -12.48 -13.75 4.45
C THR A 74 -13.28 -12.67 3.71
N LEU A 75 -14.30 -13.07 2.95
CA LEU A 75 -15.27 -12.17 2.32
C LEU A 75 -15.94 -11.21 3.35
N LEU A 76 -16.44 -10.04 2.95
CA LEU A 76 -16.46 -9.44 1.60
C LEU A 76 -15.30 -8.46 1.35
N ALA A 77 -14.50 -8.14 2.38
CA ALA A 77 -13.41 -7.13 2.34
C ALA A 77 -12.00 -7.77 2.27
N ASN A 78 -11.78 -8.63 1.27
CA ASN A 78 -10.55 -9.41 1.07
C ASN A 78 -9.83 -9.11 -0.27
N LEU A 79 -10.21 -8.03 -0.93
CA LEU A 79 -9.63 -7.59 -2.19
C LEU A 79 -8.35 -6.77 -1.95
N TYR A 80 -7.47 -6.72 -2.95
CA TYR A 80 -6.07 -6.32 -2.78
C TYR A 80 -5.47 -6.79 -1.44
N PRO A 81 -5.29 -8.11 -1.25
CA PRO A 81 -4.63 -8.65 -0.08
C PRO A 81 -3.31 -7.92 0.19
N LEU A 82 -3.02 -7.57 1.45
CA LEU A 82 -1.76 -6.89 1.75
C LEU A 82 -0.69 -7.97 1.90
N THR A 83 0.29 -7.95 0.99
CA THR A 83 1.35 -8.95 0.91
C THR A 83 2.69 -8.36 1.31
N PHE A 84 3.48 -9.14 2.05
CA PHE A 84 4.84 -8.78 2.40
C PHE A 84 5.71 -10.04 2.32
N TYR A 85 6.63 -10.09 1.35
CA TYR A 85 7.64 -11.15 1.30
C TYR A 85 8.66 -10.95 2.43
N LEU A 86 8.79 -11.95 3.31
CA LEU A 86 9.61 -11.85 4.52
C LEU A 86 11.02 -12.43 4.32
N PRO A 87 12.01 -12.02 5.12
CA PRO A 87 13.35 -12.61 5.14
C PRO A 87 13.39 -14.13 5.39
N SER A 88 12.31 -14.70 5.94
CA SER A 88 12.19 -16.15 6.13
C SER A 88 11.95 -16.92 4.84
N GLY A 89 11.62 -16.24 3.73
CA GLY A 89 11.16 -16.86 2.49
C GLY A 89 9.65 -17.09 2.43
N ASN A 90 8.88 -16.66 3.44
CA ASN A 90 7.41 -16.82 3.46
C ASN A 90 6.73 -15.47 3.24
N LEU A 91 5.46 -15.49 2.83
CA LEU A 91 4.67 -14.27 2.70
C LEU A 91 3.82 -14.05 3.96
N LEU A 92 3.92 -12.87 4.56
CA LEU A 92 2.88 -12.38 5.45
C LEU A 92 1.76 -11.80 4.58
N ILE A 93 0.56 -12.34 4.71
CA ILE A 93 -0.60 -11.91 3.93
C ILE A 93 -1.73 -11.52 4.87
N ARG A 94 -2.43 -10.46 4.49
CA ARG A 94 -3.60 -9.96 5.20
C ARG A 94 -4.81 -9.96 4.27
N PHE A 95 -5.92 -10.48 4.78
CA PHE A 95 -7.22 -10.48 4.12
C PHE A 95 -8.27 -10.07 5.15
N ASN A 96 -9.05 -9.01 4.89
CA ASN A 96 -10.04 -8.54 5.86
C ASN A 96 -9.39 -8.38 7.27
N TRP A 97 -9.90 -9.11 8.27
CA TRP A 97 -9.33 -9.20 9.63
C TRP A 97 -8.22 -10.26 9.79
N ALA A 98 -8.11 -11.25 8.90
CA ALA A 98 -7.19 -12.38 9.02
C ALA A 98 -5.73 -12.03 8.69
N THR A 99 -4.80 -12.57 9.50
CA THR A 99 -3.35 -12.62 9.18
C THR A 99 -2.98 -14.06 8.87
N VAL A 100 -2.22 -14.26 7.80
CA VAL A 100 -1.69 -15.57 7.43
C VAL A 100 -0.21 -15.45 7.09
N LEU A 101 0.56 -16.46 7.49
CA LEU A 101 1.88 -16.72 6.95
C LEU A 101 1.73 -17.83 5.90
N LEU A 102 2.04 -17.52 4.64
CA LEU A 102 2.00 -18.48 3.53
C LEU A 102 3.42 -18.98 3.24
N ASP A 103 3.61 -20.28 3.40
CA ASP A 103 4.70 -20.99 2.73
C ASP A 103 4.19 -21.41 1.34
N TYR A 104 4.54 -20.63 0.32
CA TYR A 104 4.07 -20.87 -1.04
C TYR A 104 4.74 -22.08 -1.70
N THR A 105 5.85 -22.57 -1.13
CA THR A 105 6.55 -23.76 -1.64
C THR A 105 5.89 -25.04 -1.12
N ALA A 106 5.50 -25.06 0.15
CA ALA A 106 4.73 -26.14 0.75
C ALA A 106 3.23 -26.04 0.43
N GLN A 107 2.76 -24.88 -0.05
CA GLN A 107 1.35 -24.55 -0.25
C GLN A 107 0.55 -24.59 1.07
N GLU A 108 1.17 -24.10 2.14
CA GLU A 108 0.61 -24.14 3.49
C GLU A 108 0.30 -22.74 4.03
N GLU A 109 -0.94 -22.54 4.45
CA GLU A 109 -1.40 -21.32 5.11
C GLU A 109 -1.42 -21.52 6.64
N GLN A 110 -0.56 -20.79 7.35
CA GLN A 110 -0.57 -20.72 8.80
C GLN A 110 -1.31 -19.46 9.25
N SER A 111 -2.47 -19.62 9.90
CA SER A 111 -3.17 -18.51 10.52
C SER A 111 -2.37 -17.93 11.70
N LEU A 112 -2.29 -16.61 11.73
CA LEU A 112 -1.73 -15.83 12.84
C LEU A 112 -2.87 -15.02 13.49
N GLN A 113 -2.53 -14.24 14.53
CA GLN A 113 -3.51 -13.37 15.19
C GLN A 113 -4.08 -12.36 14.18
N ASP A 114 -5.41 -12.19 14.21
CA ASP A 114 -6.12 -11.16 13.45
C ASP A 114 -5.60 -9.75 13.79
N ILE A 115 -5.71 -8.83 12.82
CA ILE A 115 -5.33 -7.43 13.07
C ILE A 115 -6.28 -6.87 14.11
N PRO A 116 -5.78 -6.13 15.10
CA PRO A 116 -6.66 -5.38 15.96
C PRO A 116 -7.30 -4.22 15.20
N ASP A 117 -8.33 -3.65 15.82
CA ASP A 117 -8.89 -2.32 15.54
C ASP A 117 -9.66 -2.14 14.24
N ALA A 118 -9.12 -2.49 13.06
CA ALA A 118 -9.79 -2.21 11.79
C ALA A 118 -9.25 -3.02 10.60
N VAL A 119 -10.11 -3.19 9.60
CA VAL A 119 -9.76 -3.77 8.30
C VAL A 119 -8.81 -2.83 7.56
N ARG A 120 -7.81 -3.40 6.89
CA ARG A 120 -6.78 -2.64 6.14
C ARG A 120 -6.79 -2.92 4.64
N CYS A 121 -7.32 -4.07 4.23
CA CYS A 121 -7.43 -4.45 2.82
C CYS A 121 -8.52 -3.65 2.11
N TYR A 122 -8.53 -3.63 0.78
CA TYR A 122 -9.60 -2.98 0.04
C TYR A 122 -10.96 -3.65 0.35
N PRO A 123 -12.05 -2.88 0.55
CA PRO A 123 -12.19 -1.43 0.34
C PRO A 123 -11.77 -0.50 1.49
N ALA A 124 -11.45 -1.03 2.68
CA ALA A 124 -10.99 -0.21 3.81
C ALA A 124 -9.67 0.53 3.52
N SER A 125 -8.76 -0.09 2.77
CA SER A 125 -7.52 0.49 2.22
C SER A 125 -6.74 1.38 3.19
N GLY A 126 -6.21 0.74 4.24
CA GLY A 126 -5.24 1.34 5.15
C GLY A 126 -3.86 1.47 4.51
N GLY A 127 -3.11 2.50 4.89
CA GLY A 127 -1.72 2.65 4.49
C GLY A 127 -0.84 1.62 5.18
N THR A 128 0.07 1.01 4.43
CA THR A 128 1.05 0.06 4.97
C THR A 128 2.46 0.31 4.47
N ALA A 129 3.45 0.00 5.30
CA ALA A 129 4.87 -0.03 4.91
C ALA A 129 5.60 -1.15 5.66
N MET A 130 6.50 -1.85 4.98
CA MET A 130 7.56 -2.59 5.67
C MET A 130 8.59 -1.59 6.16
N LEU A 131 8.86 -1.60 7.47
CA LEU A 131 9.86 -0.75 8.07
C LEU A 131 11.28 -1.16 7.62
N PRO A 132 12.23 -0.23 7.63
CA PRO A 132 13.59 -0.45 7.15
C PRO A 132 14.24 -1.72 7.68
N LEU A 133 14.72 -2.57 6.76
CA LEU A 133 15.52 -3.75 7.09
C LEU A 133 16.98 -3.33 7.26
N THR A 134 17.52 -3.47 8.46
CA THR A 134 18.81 -2.88 8.84
C THR A 134 19.70 -3.86 9.60
N PRO A 135 21.03 -3.71 9.56
CA PRO A 135 21.91 -4.45 10.47
C PRO A 135 21.55 -4.27 11.94
N ALA A 136 21.05 -3.09 12.33
CA ALA A 136 20.71 -2.78 13.72
C ALA A 136 19.49 -3.55 14.24
N ASN A 137 18.53 -3.90 13.38
CA ASN A 137 17.40 -4.76 13.71
C ASN A 137 17.57 -6.19 13.18
N ASN A 138 18.79 -6.57 12.78
CA ASN A 138 19.11 -7.87 12.20
C ASN A 138 18.22 -8.22 11.00
N TRP A 139 17.87 -7.22 10.18
CA TRP A 139 16.94 -7.31 9.06
C TRP A 139 15.59 -7.94 9.42
N THR A 140 15.15 -7.77 10.67
CA THR A 140 13.83 -8.24 11.10
C THR A 140 12.74 -7.42 10.43
N ALA A 141 11.86 -8.09 9.68
CA ALA A 141 10.70 -7.45 9.07
C ALA A 141 9.72 -6.99 10.16
N ALA A 142 9.39 -5.72 10.15
CA ALA A 142 8.33 -5.13 10.95
C ALA A 142 7.42 -4.33 10.02
N ILE A 143 6.11 -4.53 10.10
CA ILE A 143 5.16 -3.89 9.20
C ILE A 143 4.34 -2.86 9.97
N LEU A 144 4.26 -1.66 9.42
CA LEU A 144 3.41 -0.58 9.90
C LEU A 144 2.06 -0.64 9.18
N PHE A 145 0.98 -0.64 9.95
CA PHE A 145 -0.39 -0.51 9.45
C PHE A 145 -1.02 0.77 10.01
N CYS A 146 -1.57 1.62 9.15
CA CYS A 146 -2.19 2.88 9.58
C CYS A 146 -3.45 3.22 8.79
N GLY A 147 -4.52 3.59 9.50
CA GLY A 147 -5.81 3.91 8.87
C GLY A 147 -6.48 2.68 8.29
N GLY A 148 -7.65 2.84 7.68
CA GLY A 148 -8.57 1.75 7.36
C GLY A 148 -9.75 1.74 8.32
N SER A 149 -10.83 1.10 7.89
CA SER A 149 -12.17 1.22 8.48
C SER A 149 -12.46 0.10 9.48
N ASN A 150 -13.01 0.45 10.65
CA ASN A 150 -13.48 -0.52 11.65
C ASN A 150 -14.91 -0.96 11.35
N ILE A 151 -15.10 -1.59 10.20
CA ILE A 151 -16.38 -2.16 9.79
C ILE A 151 -16.32 -3.66 10.05
N LYS A 152 -17.30 -4.18 10.80
CA LYS A 152 -17.44 -5.62 11.06
C LYS A 152 -17.84 -6.36 9.78
N SER A 153 -17.55 -7.66 9.71
CA SER A 153 -17.68 -8.43 8.46
C SER A 153 -19.05 -8.38 7.80
N ASN A 154 -20.14 -8.24 8.56
CA ASN A 154 -21.50 -8.07 8.04
C ASN A 154 -21.74 -6.66 7.44
N GLY A 155 -21.18 -5.61 8.04
CA GLY A 155 -21.37 -4.23 7.60
C GLY A 155 -20.73 -3.87 6.24
N TRP A 156 -20.14 -4.84 5.53
CA TRP A 156 -19.62 -4.68 4.18
C TRP A 156 -20.63 -5.03 3.08
N GLU A 157 -21.81 -5.55 3.40
CA GLU A 157 -22.86 -5.71 2.38
C GLU A 157 -23.21 -4.36 1.77
N MET A 158 -23.42 -4.26 0.45
CA MET A 158 -23.67 -2.96 -0.21
C MET A 158 -24.93 -2.25 0.33
N SER A 159 -25.93 -3.02 0.79
CA SER A 159 -27.11 -2.54 1.51
C SER A 159 -26.84 -2.14 2.96
N GLU A 160 -25.77 -2.62 3.59
CA GLU A 160 -25.39 -2.31 4.98
C GLU A 160 -24.28 -1.24 5.08
N LEU A 161 -23.42 -1.13 4.06
CA LEU A 161 -22.68 0.10 3.72
C LEU A 161 -23.64 1.29 3.57
N CYS A 162 -24.92 1.03 3.28
CA CYS A 162 -26.00 2.01 3.25
C CYS A 162 -26.68 2.24 4.62
N GLU A 163 -26.72 1.30 5.55
CA GLU A 163 -27.48 1.46 6.81
C GLU A 163 -26.66 2.01 7.99
N HIS A 164 -25.32 1.93 7.96
CA HIS A 164 -24.47 2.43 9.04
C HIS A 164 -23.99 3.90 8.89
N HIS A 165 -24.31 4.59 7.78
CA HIS A 165 -23.59 5.81 7.38
C HIS A 165 -24.40 7.12 7.36
N ALA A 166 -25.74 7.11 7.42
CA ALA A 166 -26.51 8.35 7.64
C ALA A 166 -26.66 8.65 9.15
N GLY A 167 -25.66 9.30 9.73
CA GLY A 167 -25.80 9.95 11.05
C GLY A 167 -24.76 9.56 12.10
N CYS A 168 -23.89 8.59 11.81
CA CYS A 168 -22.75 8.25 12.67
C CYS A 168 -21.48 8.31 11.84
N GLY A 169 -20.54 9.21 12.19
CA GLY A 169 -19.18 9.11 11.69
C GLY A 169 -18.62 7.74 12.09
N GLY A 170 -18.44 6.86 11.10
CA GLY A 170 -17.75 5.59 11.30
C GLY A 170 -16.45 5.88 12.02
N GLN A 171 -16.28 5.31 13.22
CA GLN A 171 -15.07 5.59 13.99
C GLN A 171 -13.89 5.00 13.25
N LEU A 172 -13.00 5.87 12.79
CA LEU A 172 -11.66 5.48 12.44
C LEU A 172 -10.98 4.85 13.65
N HIS A 173 -10.52 3.62 13.52
CA HIS A 173 -9.54 3.06 14.43
C HIS A 173 -8.22 2.90 13.69
N GLY A 174 -7.45 3.98 13.67
CA GLY A 174 -6.08 4.01 13.17
C GLY A 174 -5.11 4.10 14.33
N GLY A 175 -4.45 2.99 14.67
CA GLY A 175 -3.41 2.87 15.70
C GLY A 175 -2.11 3.64 15.41
N CYS A 176 -2.17 4.73 14.65
CA CYS A 176 -1.05 5.57 14.29
C CYS A 176 -1.53 7.02 14.21
N ALA A 177 -1.24 7.78 15.27
CA ALA A 177 -1.38 9.23 15.31
C ALA A 177 -0.43 9.89 14.28
N PRO A 178 -0.61 11.17 13.86
CA PRO A 178 -1.59 12.12 14.31
C PRO A 178 -2.86 11.98 13.46
N ARG A 179 -3.83 11.27 14.06
CA ARG A 179 -5.17 10.88 13.57
C ARG A 179 -5.16 10.06 12.27
N GLY A 180 -5.83 8.91 12.34
CA GLY A 180 -6.00 7.98 11.23
C GLY A 180 -6.40 8.72 9.96
N SER A 181 -5.52 8.73 8.96
CA SER A 181 -5.97 8.93 7.60
C SER A 181 -6.16 7.57 6.97
N GLU A 182 -7.39 7.27 6.58
CA GLU A 182 -7.64 6.34 5.50
C GLU A 182 -7.05 6.97 4.22
N HIS A 183 -6.56 6.14 3.32
CA HIS A 183 -5.94 6.59 2.07
C HIS A 183 -4.60 7.32 2.19
N GLY A 184 -4.07 7.51 3.41
CA GLY A 184 -2.70 7.98 3.56
C GLY A 184 -1.73 6.87 3.16
N ARG A 185 -1.22 6.95 1.93
CA ARG A 185 -0.19 6.03 1.43
C ARG A 185 1.11 6.22 2.17
N PHE A 186 1.79 5.13 2.44
CA PHE A 186 3.19 5.22 2.84
C PHE A 186 4.10 5.12 1.64
N ASP A 187 5.16 5.91 1.71
CA ASP A 187 6.28 5.86 0.82
C ASP A 187 7.56 5.89 1.64
N SER A 188 8.59 5.18 1.20
CA SER A 188 9.90 5.28 1.83
C SER A 188 10.41 6.71 1.65
N ALA A 189 10.71 7.39 2.75
CA ALA A 189 11.32 8.70 2.75
C ALA A 189 12.81 8.59 3.10
N ALA A 190 13.59 9.58 2.65
CA ALA A 190 15.00 9.67 3.00
C ALA A 190 15.20 9.62 4.53
N ARG A 191 16.28 8.97 4.96
CA ARG A 191 16.70 8.79 6.37
C ARG A 191 15.92 7.75 7.21
N ARG A 192 15.39 6.67 6.61
CA ARG A 192 14.66 5.60 7.34
C ARG A 192 13.39 6.12 7.99
N HIS A 193 12.70 6.96 7.26
CA HIS A 193 11.40 7.44 7.64
C HIS A 193 10.41 7.00 6.59
N ASP A 194 9.14 6.87 6.97
CA ASP A 194 8.07 6.59 6.03
C ASP A 194 7.20 7.84 5.92
N MET A 195 7.03 8.38 4.72
CA MET A 195 6.11 9.48 4.50
C MET A 195 4.70 8.92 4.36
N LYS A 196 3.80 9.34 5.24
CA LYS A 196 2.37 9.17 5.05
C LYS A 196 1.80 10.35 4.27
N GLY A 197 1.25 10.07 3.09
CA GLY A 197 0.51 11.01 2.28
C GLY A 197 -0.73 11.55 3.00
N ASN A 198 -1.25 12.66 2.45
CA ASN A 198 -2.54 13.21 2.86
C ASN A 198 -3.68 12.24 2.41
N GLY A 199 -4.90 12.39 2.95
CA GLY A 199 -5.94 11.35 2.78
C GLY A 199 -7.31 11.73 3.35
N ALA A 200 -8.22 10.77 3.38
CA ALA A 200 -9.52 10.95 4.05
C ALA A 200 -9.39 10.67 5.55
N ALA A 201 -10.20 11.31 6.38
CA ALA A 201 -10.27 10.99 7.81
C ALA A 201 -11.58 10.31 8.21
N THR A 202 -12.42 9.92 7.28
CA THR A 202 -13.58 9.09 7.60
C THR A 202 -13.93 8.16 6.42
N ASP A 203 -14.46 7.00 6.79
CA ASP A 203 -15.19 6.01 5.98
C ASP A 203 -14.36 5.11 5.05
N THR A 204 -14.58 5.03 3.73
CA THR A 204 -13.96 3.95 2.92
C THR A 204 -13.57 4.35 1.50
N ALA A 205 -12.61 3.63 0.92
CA ALA A 205 -11.95 3.92 -0.35
C ALA A 205 -12.78 3.54 -1.56
N VAL A 206 -14.01 4.05 -1.64
CA VAL A 206 -14.95 3.61 -2.67
C VAL A 206 -15.69 4.81 -3.25
N CYS A 207 -16.08 4.69 -4.51
CA CYS A 207 -17.00 5.62 -5.16
C CYS A 207 -18.37 4.95 -5.39
N GLY A 208 -19.43 5.74 -5.40
CA GLY A 208 -20.80 5.28 -5.56
C GLY A 208 -21.76 6.43 -5.86
N SER A 209 -23.04 6.10 -5.98
CA SER A 209 -24.10 7.07 -6.27
C SER A 209 -25.30 6.94 -5.33
N THR A 210 -25.09 6.31 -4.17
CA THR A 210 -26.14 6.11 -3.16
C THR A 210 -26.40 7.40 -2.39
N ALA A 211 -27.49 7.45 -1.61
CA ALA A 211 -27.84 8.62 -0.81
C ALA A 211 -26.82 8.95 0.31
N TYR A 212 -25.87 8.06 0.57
CA TYR A 212 -24.90 8.15 1.66
C TYR A 212 -23.52 8.64 1.20
N THR A 213 -23.34 8.83 -0.11
CA THR A 213 -22.09 9.39 -0.65
C THR A 213 -22.07 10.90 -0.48
N VAL A 214 -20.88 11.43 -0.18
CA VAL A 214 -20.62 12.86 -0.26
C VAL A 214 -20.26 13.17 -1.70
N GLY A 215 -21.26 13.60 -2.48
CA GLY A 215 -21.16 13.58 -3.94
C GLY A 215 -21.18 12.14 -4.41
N GLN A 216 -20.04 11.64 -4.91
CA GLN A 216 -19.87 10.23 -5.29
C GLN A 216 -18.85 9.48 -4.42
N SER A 217 -18.34 10.11 -3.36
CA SER A 217 -17.34 9.50 -2.48
C SER A 217 -17.98 8.89 -1.24
N TYR A 218 -17.54 7.70 -0.86
CA TYR A 218 -17.80 7.11 0.46
C TYR A 218 -16.78 7.54 1.52
N ALA A 219 -15.96 8.56 1.28
CA ALA A 219 -14.99 9.08 2.24
C ALA A 219 -15.06 10.61 2.31
N ASP A 220 -14.76 11.18 3.48
CA ASP A 220 -14.80 12.63 3.71
C ASP A 220 -13.73 13.07 4.73
N ASN A 221 -13.85 14.31 5.22
CA ASN A 221 -13.04 14.91 6.27
C ASN A 221 -11.54 14.87 5.94
N THR A 222 -11.17 15.43 4.80
CA THR A 222 -9.82 15.34 4.24
C THR A 222 -8.75 15.87 5.19
N LEU A 223 -7.72 15.08 5.42
CA LEU A 223 -6.46 15.50 6.02
C LEU A 223 -5.54 15.92 4.89
N LEU A 224 -5.23 17.21 4.81
CA LEU A 224 -4.49 17.80 3.68
C LEU A 224 -2.98 17.85 3.90
N SER A 225 -2.53 17.79 5.15
CA SER A 225 -1.12 17.78 5.48
C SER A 225 -0.61 16.33 5.48
N PRO A 226 0.57 16.05 4.88
CA PRO A 226 1.25 14.77 5.06
C PRO A 226 1.95 14.71 6.42
N ALA A 227 2.48 13.53 6.78
CA ALA A 227 3.29 13.32 7.98
C ALA A 227 4.44 12.37 7.70
N ILE A 228 5.53 12.49 8.46
CA ILE A 228 6.68 11.59 8.41
C ILE A 228 6.67 10.72 9.66
N TYR A 229 6.84 9.40 9.47
CA TYR A 229 6.98 8.41 10.51
C TYR A 229 8.46 8.06 10.74
N ASN A 230 8.91 8.11 11.99
CA ASN A 230 10.22 7.65 12.44
C ASN A 230 10.05 6.48 13.41
N GLY A 231 10.24 5.26 12.92
CA GLY A 231 10.11 4.03 13.70
C GLY A 231 11.12 3.90 14.85
N SER A 232 12.28 4.57 14.76
CA SER A 232 13.32 4.55 15.80
C SER A 232 13.08 5.56 16.92
N ALA A 233 12.13 6.49 16.76
CA ALA A 233 11.81 7.45 17.81
C ALA A 233 11.00 6.80 18.96
N PRO A 234 11.07 7.36 20.18
CA PRO A 234 10.23 6.93 21.30
C PRO A 234 8.73 6.93 20.96
N SER A 235 7.98 6.09 21.65
CA SER A 235 6.51 6.10 21.55
C SER A 235 5.96 7.50 21.85
N GLY A 236 4.99 7.96 21.07
CA GLY A 236 4.43 9.31 21.15
C GLY A 236 5.19 10.39 20.36
N SER A 237 6.44 10.14 19.93
CA SER A 237 7.24 11.08 19.12
C SER A 237 7.61 10.55 17.73
N ARG A 238 6.96 9.48 17.29
CA ARG A 238 7.25 8.84 16.00
C ARG A 238 6.70 9.58 14.79
N TRP A 239 5.93 10.64 14.99
CA TRP A 239 5.25 11.34 13.92
C TRP A 239 5.58 12.82 13.95
N SER A 240 5.95 13.36 12.78
CA SER A 240 6.20 14.79 12.61
C SER A 240 5.58 15.29 11.32
N ARG A 241 5.22 16.57 11.30
CA ARG A 241 4.83 17.32 10.09
C ARG A 241 5.82 18.45 9.80
N ASP A 242 6.94 18.47 10.52
CA ASP A 242 7.93 19.54 10.41
C ASP A 242 8.56 19.55 9.02
N GLY A 243 8.65 20.72 8.41
CA GLY A 243 9.16 20.89 7.05
C GLY A 243 8.20 20.45 5.94
N LEU A 244 6.98 19.99 6.27
CA LEU A 244 5.96 19.62 5.29
C LEU A 244 4.92 20.71 5.11
N SER A 245 4.55 20.97 3.86
CA SER A 245 3.45 21.89 3.51
C SER A 245 2.12 21.16 3.36
N THR A 246 1.03 21.83 3.72
CA THR A 246 -0.33 21.37 3.44
C THR A 246 -0.60 21.39 1.93
N SER A 247 -1.19 20.32 1.40
CA SER A 247 -1.62 20.27 0.00
C SER A 247 -2.96 21.00 -0.18
N ALA A 248 -3.14 21.67 -1.32
CA ALA A 248 -4.45 22.18 -1.72
C ALA A 248 -5.36 21.08 -2.30
N ILE A 249 -4.80 19.89 -2.61
CA ILE A 249 -5.54 18.81 -3.26
C ILE A 249 -5.80 17.66 -2.27
N PRO A 250 -7.07 17.31 -2.00
CA PRO A 250 -7.40 16.13 -1.21
C PRO A 250 -7.10 14.86 -1.99
N ARG A 251 -6.19 14.01 -1.48
CA ARG A 251 -5.86 12.73 -2.12
C ARG A 251 -6.75 11.62 -1.55
N MET A 252 -7.92 11.48 -2.14
CA MET A 252 -8.93 10.47 -1.78
C MET A 252 -8.68 9.16 -2.54
N TYR A 253 -9.74 8.38 -2.78
CA TYR A 253 -9.72 7.20 -3.64
C TYR A 253 -9.04 7.47 -5.01
N HIS A 254 -8.43 6.42 -5.58
CA HIS A 254 -7.63 6.49 -6.82
C HIS A 254 -6.54 7.58 -6.82
N SER A 255 -5.92 7.80 -5.68
CA SER A 255 -4.65 8.53 -5.64
C SER A 255 -3.47 7.55 -5.57
N SER A 256 -2.28 8.00 -5.97
CA SER A 256 -1.02 7.23 -5.86
C SER A 256 0.14 8.10 -5.34
N ALA A 257 1.19 7.46 -4.80
CA ALA A 257 2.42 8.09 -4.34
C ALA A 257 3.61 7.15 -4.59
N THR A 258 4.75 7.67 -5.03
CA THR A 258 5.98 6.89 -5.22
C THR A 258 7.24 7.73 -5.04
N LEU A 259 8.28 7.15 -4.43
CA LEU A 259 9.59 7.76 -4.27
C LEU A 259 10.31 7.89 -5.62
N LEU A 260 10.88 9.07 -5.87
CA LEU A 260 11.70 9.37 -7.04
C LEU A 260 13.20 9.24 -6.74
N PRO A 261 14.04 9.03 -7.77
CA PRO A 261 15.50 8.85 -7.59
C PRO A 261 16.23 10.02 -6.92
N ASP A 262 15.65 11.23 -6.95
CA ASP A 262 16.19 12.42 -6.29
C ASP A 262 15.80 12.53 -4.80
N GLY A 263 15.02 11.58 -4.29
CA GLY A 263 14.52 11.56 -2.92
C GLY A 263 13.20 12.32 -2.70
N SER A 264 12.61 12.88 -3.76
CA SER A 264 11.28 13.48 -3.70
C SER A 264 10.18 12.42 -3.77
N VAL A 265 9.00 12.70 -3.23
CA VAL A 265 7.82 11.81 -3.32
C VAL A 265 6.85 12.39 -4.33
N PHE A 266 6.63 11.68 -5.44
CA PHE A 266 5.65 12.04 -6.44
C PHE A 266 4.26 11.64 -5.97
N VAL A 267 3.30 12.58 -5.97
CA VAL A 267 1.92 12.33 -5.54
C VAL A 267 0.94 12.72 -6.64
N SER A 268 0.08 11.79 -7.03
CA SER A 268 -0.88 11.94 -8.14
C SER A 268 -2.28 11.38 -7.82
N GLY A 269 -3.22 11.50 -8.76
CA GLY A 269 -4.66 11.33 -8.55
C GLY A 269 -5.28 12.59 -7.93
N SER A 270 -6.50 12.62 -7.44
CA SER A 270 -7.41 11.57 -6.97
C SER A 270 -8.64 11.45 -7.86
N ASN A 271 -9.35 10.32 -7.80
CA ASN A 271 -10.68 10.19 -8.36
C ASN A 271 -11.62 9.40 -7.42
N PRO A 272 -12.37 10.09 -6.54
CA PRO A 272 -13.40 9.45 -5.72
C PRO A 272 -14.78 9.46 -6.39
N ASN A 273 -14.83 9.51 -7.73
CA ASN A 273 -16.04 9.60 -8.53
C ASN A 273 -16.15 8.38 -9.48
N LEU A 274 -17.37 8.05 -9.89
CA LEU A 274 -17.66 6.92 -10.79
C LEU A 274 -17.00 7.08 -12.16
N ASP A 275 -16.83 8.33 -12.61
CA ASP A 275 -16.14 8.72 -13.84
C ASP A 275 -15.42 10.06 -13.60
N TYR A 276 -14.71 10.58 -14.59
CA TYR A 276 -14.11 11.90 -14.55
C TYR A 276 -15.15 12.98 -14.18
N ASN A 277 -14.88 13.71 -13.10
CA ASN A 277 -15.74 14.79 -12.63
C ASN A 277 -14.92 15.94 -12.05
N ALA A 278 -14.78 17.03 -12.82
CA ALA A 278 -14.05 18.23 -12.41
C ALA A 278 -14.84 19.16 -11.46
N THR A 279 -16.13 18.88 -11.23
CA THR A 279 -17.06 19.80 -10.54
C THR A 279 -17.57 19.27 -9.20
N ALA A 280 -17.26 18.01 -8.87
CA ALA A 280 -17.61 17.41 -7.57
C ALA A 280 -16.92 18.11 -6.40
N LYS A 281 -17.42 17.89 -5.17
CA LYS A 281 -16.74 18.31 -3.92
C LYS A 281 -15.27 17.88 -3.90
N PHE A 282 -15.01 16.67 -4.37
CA PHE A 282 -13.67 16.14 -4.60
C PHE A 282 -13.49 15.87 -6.10
N PRO A 283 -12.92 16.85 -6.85
CA PRO A 283 -12.74 16.71 -8.28
C PRO A 283 -11.81 15.55 -8.66
N THR A 284 -11.97 15.04 -9.87
CA THR A 284 -10.96 14.19 -10.51
C THR A 284 -9.73 15.03 -10.84
N TYR A 285 -8.58 14.67 -10.28
CA TYR A 285 -7.31 15.34 -10.53
C TYR A 285 -6.40 14.48 -11.40
N LEU A 286 -6.14 14.97 -12.61
CA LEU A 286 -5.13 14.43 -13.51
C LEU A 286 -3.95 15.42 -13.54
N PRO A 287 -2.69 14.95 -13.38
CA PRO A 287 -1.54 15.83 -13.51
C PRO A 287 -1.44 16.33 -14.95
N ALA A 288 -1.38 17.65 -15.15
CA ALA A 288 -1.19 18.24 -16.47
C ALA A 288 0.21 17.95 -17.06
N ALA A 289 1.18 17.68 -16.20
CA ALA A 289 2.53 17.25 -16.56
C ALA A 289 3.07 16.30 -15.49
N LEU A 290 3.86 15.31 -15.92
CA LEU A 290 4.66 14.48 -15.02
C LEU A 290 6.02 15.15 -14.86
N THR A 291 6.27 15.73 -13.69
CA THR A 291 7.61 16.20 -13.33
C THR A 291 8.33 15.04 -12.64
N TYR A 292 9.41 14.54 -13.24
CA TYR A 292 10.29 13.57 -12.60
C TYR A 292 11.69 14.19 -12.45
N GLY A 293 12.33 13.94 -11.32
CA GLY A 293 13.69 14.40 -11.04
C GLY A 293 13.78 15.91 -10.80
N GLY A 294 14.06 16.29 -9.57
CA GLY A 294 14.52 17.61 -9.21
C GLY A 294 15.89 17.94 -9.80
N ALA A 295 16.41 19.11 -9.45
CA ALA A 295 17.76 19.48 -9.84
C ALA A 295 18.76 18.40 -9.40
N ASN A 296 19.74 18.11 -10.25
CA ASN A 296 20.85 17.29 -9.83
C ASN A 296 21.55 17.93 -8.62
N TRP A 297 22.13 17.09 -7.79
CA TRP A 297 23.02 17.52 -6.72
C TRP A 297 24.32 16.76 -6.87
N ASN A 298 25.43 17.45 -6.65
CA ASN A 298 26.74 16.83 -6.68
C ASN A 298 27.13 16.46 -5.25
N LEU A 299 27.43 15.19 -5.01
CA LEU A 299 28.14 14.77 -3.80
C LEU A 299 29.64 15.00 -4.01
N SER A 300 30.17 16.09 -3.51
CA SER A 300 31.62 16.31 -3.51
C SER A 300 32.24 15.64 -2.28
N LEU A 301 32.99 14.55 -2.51
CA LEU A 301 33.82 13.91 -1.50
C LEU A 301 35.26 14.38 -1.69
N THR A 302 35.87 14.91 -0.64
CA THR A 302 37.29 15.26 -0.61
C THR A 302 38.14 14.06 -0.15
N SER A 303 39.45 14.09 -0.41
CA SER A 303 40.37 13.09 0.17
C SER A 303 40.35 13.09 1.70
N THR A 304 39.98 14.21 2.32
CA THR A 304 39.77 14.35 3.77
C THR A 304 38.51 13.63 4.24
N ASP A 305 37.41 13.64 3.46
CA ASP A 305 36.20 12.85 3.74
C ASP A 305 36.46 11.33 3.67
N LEU A 306 37.48 10.96 2.89
CA LEU A 306 37.97 9.61 2.73
C LEU A 306 39.18 9.29 3.64
N ALA A 307 39.66 10.22 4.48
CA ALA A 307 40.84 9.99 5.32
C ALA A 307 40.50 9.15 6.58
N SER A 308 41.54 8.69 7.28
CA SER A 308 41.48 7.76 8.43
C SER A 308 41.11 8.42 9.77
N THR A 309 40.59 9.65 9.76
CA THR A 309 40.16 10.40 10.96
C THR A 309 38.63 10.59 10.92
N PRO A 310 37.84 10.03 11.85
CA PRO A 310 36.39 9.92 11.72
C PRO A 310 35.72 11.28 12.01
N PRO A 311 34.80 11.78 11.16
CA PRO A 311 33.39 11.39 11.33
C PRO A 311 32.49 11.32 10.07
N ASN A 312 32.95 11.73 8.88
CA ASN A 312 32.02 11.96 7.75
C ASN A 312 31.54 10.66 7.08
N ILE A 313 32.44 9.71 6.82
CA ILE A 313 32.05 8.43 6.19
C ILE A 313 31.62 7.35 7.18
N THR A 314 31.97 7.47 8.47
CA THR A 314 31.59 6.49 9.50
C THR A 314 30.08 6.38 9.71
N ASN A 315 29.33 7.44 9.38
CA ASN A 315 27.87 7.45 9.44
C ASN A 315 27.22 7.26 8.06
N ALA A 316 28.01 7.14 7.00
CA ALA A 316 27.49 6.91 5.66
C ALA A 316 26.86 5.51 5.59
N LYS A 317 25.69 5.46 4.96
CA LYS A 317 24.88 4.26 4.86
C LYS A 317 24.52 4.06 3.40
N VAL A 318 24.61 2.81 2.95
CA VAL A 318 24.14 2.42 1.63
C VAL A 318 22.81 1.71 1.84
N VAL A 319 21.77 2.26 1.23
CA VAL A 319 20.40 1.74 1.31
C VAL A 319 19.92 1.48 -0.11
N VAL A 320 19.44 0.27 -0.35
CA VAL A 320 18.76 -0.10 -1.59
C VAL A 320 17.27 0.02 -1.35
N ILE A 321 16.59 0.83 -2.15
CA ILE A 321 15.15 1.06 -2.03
C ILE A 321 14.48 0.51 -3.29
N ARG A 322 13.52 -0.39 -3.10
CA ARG A 322 12.55 -0.77 -4.12
C ARG A 322 11.31 0.09 -3.90
N THR A 323 10.95 0.91 -4.88
CA THR A 323 9.88 1.91 -4.78
C THR A 323 8.47 1.31 -4.79
N GLY A 324 8.35 0.04 -5.23
CA GLY A 324 7.09 -0.69 -5.29
C GLY A 324 6.13 -0.19 -6.38
N PHE A 325 4.89 -0.64 -6.29
CA PHE A 325 3.79 -0.26 -7.17
C PHE A 325 2.59 0.19 -6.34
N SER A 326 2.15 1.43 -6.53
CA SER A 326 1.12 2.04 -5.68
C SER A 326 -0.23 2.25 -6.36
N THR A 327 -1.28 1.66 -5.79
CA THR A 327 -2.69 1.84 -6.18
C THR A 327 -3.62 1.64 -4.97
N ARG A 328 -4.76 2.34 -4.94
CA ARG A 328 -5.81 2.20 -3.90
C ARG A 328 -5.28 2.14 -2.45
N THR A 329 -4.30 3.00 -2.15
CA THR A 329 -3.59 3.12 -0.85
C THR A 329 -2.53 2.07 -0.56
N ILE A 330 -2.45 1.05 -1.39
CA ILE A 330 -1.56 -0.09 -1.22
C ILE A 330 -0.30 0.20 -2.02
N ASN A 331 0.85 -0.10 -1.43
CA ASN A 331 2.13 -0.08 -2.11
C ASN A 331 2.72 -1.48 -2.06
N MET A 332 2.51 -2.24 -3.12
CA MET A 332 3.04 -3.59 -3.27
C MET A 332 4.54 -3.51 -3.49
N ASP A 333 5.29 -4.49 -3.01
CA ASP A 333 6.73 -4.63 -3.22
C ASP A 333 7.67 -3.57 -2.61
N MET A 334 7.16 -2.46 -2.04
CA MET A 334 8.01 -1.41 -1.50
C MET A 334 8.80 -1.92 -0.29
N ARG A 335 10.12 -1.76 -0.33
CA ARG A 335 11.02 -2.14 0.77
C ARG A 335 12.34 -1.39 0.67
N ASP A 336 12.92 -1.07 1.81
CA ASP A 336 14.24 -0.48 1.93
C ASP A 336 15.18 -1.34 2.78
N VAL A 337 16.35 -1.62 2.22
CA VAL A 337 17.35 -2.51 2.82
C VAL A 337 18.67 -1.78 2.95
N GLU A 338 19.12 -1.61 4.19
CA GLU A 338 20.49 -1.19 4.45
C GLU A 338 21.44 -2.37 4.26
N VAL A 339 22.47 -2.17 3.44
CA VAL A 339 23.53 -3.16 3.23
C VAL A 339 24.69 -2.92 4.19
N LEU A 340 25.29 -4.00 4.67
CA LEU A 340 26.54 -3.91 5.43
C LEU A 340 27.64 -3.36 4.53
N SER A 341 28.16 -2.19 4.89
CA SER A 341 29.34 -1.63 4.25
C SER A 341 30.53 -1.75 5.19
N ARG A 342 31.67 -2.18 4.65
CA ARG A 342 32.96 -2.15 5.33
C ARG A 342 33.91 -1.34 4.46
N ARG A 343 34.61 -0.40 5.08
CA ARG A 343 35.69 0.33 4.40
C ARG A 343 36.86 -0.63 4.19
N ALA A 344 37.19 -0.93 2.94
CA ALA A 344 38.47 -1.54 2.60
C ALA A 344 39.54 -0.45 2.70
N ILE A 345 40.51 -0.62 3.61
CA ILE A 345 41.73 0.20 3.63
C ILE A 345 42.71 -0.54 2.71
N PHE A 346 43.05 0.07 1.58
CA PHE A 346 44.14 -0.35 0.70
C PHE A 346 45.41 0.42 1.08
#